data_AF-A0A7C5KL39-F1
#
_entry.id   AF-A0A7C5KL39-F1
#
_cell.length_a   1.000
_cell.length_b   1.000
_cell.length_c   1.000
_cell.angle_alpha   90.00
_cell.angle_beta   90.00
_cell.angle_gamma   90.00
#
_symmetry.space_group_name_H-M   'P 1'
#
loop_
_entity.id
_entity.type
_entity.pdbx_description
1 polymer ?
#
loop_
_entity_poly.entity_id
_entity_poly.type
_entity_poly.pdbx_seq_one_letter_code
_entity_poly.pdbx_strand_id
1 'polypeptide(L)'
;ERYFDVERYPKARFKSTAWIDHGDGTATLKGRFTLRGVTREIAIAVKKMGAGKDPWGGYRRGFEGTTTLRLSDYHMKDAAKLGPAAEEIRIWISLEGVLQKSAVDE
;
A
#
# COMPACT_ATOMS: atom_id res chain seq x y z
N GLU A 1 -6.21 -11.19 -19.40
CA GLU A 1 -5.87 -12.43 -18.66
C GLU A 1 -4.41 -12.57 -18.17
N ARG A 2 -3.36 -12.34 -18.98
CA ARG A 2 -1.95 -12.66 -18.61
C ARG A 2 -1.37 -11.94 -17.37
N TYR A 3 -1.83 -10.72 -17.09
CA TYR A 3 -1.39 -9.92 -15.93
C TYR A 3 -2.54 -9.71 -14.95
N PHE A 4 -3.13 -8.52 -14.89
CA PHE A 4 -4.12 -8.17 -13.87
C PHE A 4 -5.47 -8.87 -14.04
N ASP A 5 -5.83 -9.25 -15.27
CA ASP A 5 -7.09 -9.95 -15.56
C ASP A 5 -8.32 -9.23 -14.98
N VAL A 6 -8.43 -7.94 -15.27
CA VAL A 6 -9.33 -6.98 -14.61
C VAL A 6 -10.82 -7.27 -14.81
N GLU A 7 -11.19 -7.99 -15.87
CA GLU A 7 -12.58 -8.45 -16.06
C GLU A 7 -13.00 -9.42 -14.94
N ARG A 8 -12.10 -10.32 -14.53
CA ARG A 8 -12.33 -11.29 -13.46
C ARG A 8 -11.95 -10.75 -12.08
N TYR A 9 -10.93 -9.90 -12.01
CA TYR A 9 -10.39 -9.34 -10.78
C TYR A 9 -10.30 -7.81 -10.85
N PRO A 10 -11.43 -7.09 -10.79
CA PRO A 10 -11.46 -5.64 -11.05
C PRO A 10 -10.82 -4.79 -9.94
N LYS A 11 -10.47 -5.39 -8.80
CA LYS A 11 -9.96 -4.68 -7.62
C LYS A 11 -8.76 -5.40 -7.01
N ALA A 12 -7.70 -4.64 -6.74
CA ALA A 12 -6.71 -5.00 -5.73
C ALA A 12 -7.18 -4.48 -4.36
N ARG A 13 -6.81 -5.17 -3.28
CA ARG A 13 -7.21 -4.78 -1.92
C ARG A 13 -6.06 -4.97 -0.94
N PHE A 14 -5.83 -4.00 -0.08
CA PHE A 14 -4.96 -4.13 1.07
C PHE A 14 -5.78 -4.00 2.35
N LYS A 15 -5.59 -4.92 3.30
CA LYS A 15 -6.18 -4.84 4.65
C LYS A 15 -5.06 -4.94 5.68
N SER A 16 -4.83 -3.87 6.43
CA SER A 16 -3.83 -3.84 7.49
C SER A 16 -4.13 -4.87 8.56
N THR A 17 -3.06 -5.40 9.15
CA THR A 17 -3.11 -6.38 10.24
C THR A 17 -2.29 -5.92 11.44
N ALA A 18 -1.22 -5.14 11.24
CA ALA A 18 -0.44 -4.55 12.32
C ALA A 18 0.22 -3.25 11.90
N TRP A 19 0.37 -2.34 12.86
CA TRP A 19 1.20 -1.15 12.77
C TRP A 19 2.33 -1.25 13.79
N ILE A 20 3.56 -1.19 13.33
CA ILE A 20 4.76 -1.24 14.18
C ILE A 20 5.45 0.11 14.03
N ASP A 21 5.34 0.96 15.06
CA ASP A 21 6.03 2.24 15.11
C ASP A 21 7.48 2.03 15.56
N HIS A 22 8.43 2.61 14.83
CA HIS A 22 9.85 2.50 15.15
C HIS A 22 10.34 3.65 16.04
N GLY A 23 9.50 4.65 16.31
CA GLY A 23 9.82 5.76 17.21
C GLY A 23 10.67 6.89 16.61
N ASP A 24 11.09 6.74 15.36
CA ASP A 24 11.98 7.67 14.63
C ASP A 24 11.30 8.37 13.44
N GLY A 25 9.96 8.35 13.43
CA GLY A 25 9.17 8.84 12.29
C GLY A 25 8.95 7.80 11.20
N THR A 26 9.51 6.61 11.32
CA THR A 26 9.24 5.46 10.44
C THR A 26 8.36 4.42 11.11
N ALA A 27 7.77 3.55 10.29
CA ALA A 27 6.95 2.44 10.76
C ALA A 27 6.94 1.29 9.74
N THR A 28 6.52 0.11 10.20
CA THR A 28 6.18 -1.01 9.34
C THR A 28 4.68 -1.28 9.42
N LEU A 29 3.99 -1.11 8.30
CA LEU A 29 2.57 -1.47 8.15
C LEU A 29 2.49 -2.87 7.53
N LYS A 30 2.07 -3.85 8.33
CA LYS A 30 1.79 -5.20 7.85
C LYS A 30 0.34 -5.31 7.41
N GLY A 31 0.09 -6.10 6.37
CA GLY A 31 -1.27 -6.38 5.95
C GLY A 31 -1.39 -7.46 4.89
N ARG A 32 -2.63 -7.87 4.65
CA ARG A 32 -3.00 -8.80 3.59
C ARG A 32 -3.25 -8.03 2.31
N PHE A 33 -2.45 -8.28 1.29
CA PHE A 33 -2.64 -7.74 -0.05
C PHE A 33 -3.23 -8.81 -0.96
N THR A 34 -4.34 -8.46 -1.61
CA THR A 34 -5.03 -9.30 -2.59
C THR A 34 -4.89 -8.67 -3.96
N LEU A 35 -4.29 -9.40 -4.88
CA LEU A 35 -4.13 -9.01 -6.27
C LEU A 35 -4.40 -10.24 -7.15
N ARG A 36 -5.25 -10.07 -8.17
CA ARG A 36 -5.63 -11.15 -9.10
C ARG A 36 -6.09 -12.43 -8.37
N GLY A 37 -6.92 -12.28 -7.34
CA GLY A 37 -7.47 -13.39 -6.55
C GLY A 37 -6.51 -14.06 -5.57
N VAL A 38 -5.23 -13.72 -5.58
CA VAL A 38 -4.24 -14.26 -4.63
C VAL A 38 -4.04 -13.29 -3.47
N THR A 39 -4.17 -13.78 -2.24
CA THR A 39 -3.89 -13.01 -1.02
C THR A 39 -2.55 -13.42 -0.42
N ARG A 40 -1.69 -12.44 -0.13
CA ARG A 40 -0.40 -12.62 0.55
C ARG A 40 -0.27 -11.63 1.70
N GLU A 41 0.47 -11.99 2.73
CA GLU A 41 0.94 -11.01 3.71
C GLU A 41 2.11 -10.22 3.13
N ILE A 42 2.05 -8.90 3.23
CA ILE A 42 3.13 -8.00 2.82
C ILE A 42 3.42 -7.01 3.94
N ALA A 43 4.62 -6.44 3.89
CA ALA A 43 5.03 -5.34 4.75
C ALA A 43 5.30 -4.10 3.89
N ILE A 44 4.77 -2.96 4.33
CA ILE A 44 5.03 -1.65 3.75
C ILE A 44 5.91 -0.88 4.73
N ALA A 45 7.09 -0.47 4.28
CA ALA A 45 7.93 0.47 5.01
C ALA A 45 7.33 1.87 4.85
N VAL A 46 6.97 2.50 5.96
CA VAL A 46 6.25 3.77 6.00
C VAL A 46 7.13 4.85 6.62
N LYS A 47 7.15 6.03 6.01
CA LYS A 47 7.74 7.24 6.56
C LYS A 47 6.65 8.28 6.79
N LYS A 48 6.60 8.85 8.00
CA LYS A 48 5.75 10.00 8.32
C LYS A 48 6.41 11.24 7.70
N MET A 49 5.67 11.99 6.89
CA MET A 49 6.21 13.17 6.18
C MET A 49 5.98 14.45 6.96
N GLY A 50 4.73 14.70 7.36
CA GLY A 50 4.33 15.90 8.08
C GLY A 50 2.88 15.82 8.51
N ALA A 51 2.51 16.63 9.51
CA ALA A 51 1.14 16.74 9.97
C ALA A 51 0.85 18.16 10.46
N GLY A 52 -0.33 18.69 10.17
CA GLY A 52 -0.66 20.07 10.53
C GLY A 52 -2.05 20.52 10.09
N LYS A 53 -2.42 21.72 10.53
CA LYS A 53 -3.62 22.41 10.04
C LYS A 53 -3.48 22.71 8.56
N ASP A 54 -4.56 22.60 7.81
CA ASP A 54 -4.59 22.98 6.40
C ASP A 54 -5.26 24.36 6.18
N PRO A 55 -5.08 24.99 5.00
CA PRO A 55 -5.65 26.31 4.70
C PRO A 55 -7.19 26.35 4.65
N TRP A 56 -7.86 25.20 4.69
CA TRP A 56 -9.32 25.08 4.59
C TRP A 56 -9.97 24.81 5.95
N GLY A 57 -9.21 24.92 7.04
CA GLY A 57 -9.71 24.71 8.41
C GLY A 57 -9.70 23.25 8.87
N GLY A 58 -9.10 22.33 8.10
CA GLY A 58 -8.91 20.92 8.45
C GLY A 58 -7.56 20.62 9.10
N TYR A 59 -7.29 19.33 9.31
CA TYR A 59 -5.99 18.82 9.71
C TYR A 59 -5.58 17.67 8.79
N ARG A 60 -4.33 17.71 8.32
CA ARG A 60 -3.78 16.73 7.37
C ARG A 60 -2.58 16.01 7.92
N ARG A 61 -2.34 14.80 7.43
CA ARG A 61 -1.13 14.02 7.71
C ARG A 61 -0.66 13.26 6.47
N GLY A 62 0.60 13.46 6.12
CA GLY A 62 1.25 12.83 4.97
C GLY A 62 2.10 11.62 5.36
N PHE A 63 2.09 10.60 4.49
CA PHE A 63 2.90 9.40 4.59
C PHE A 63 3.47 9.02 3.23
N GLU A 64 4.68 8.46 3.24
CA GLU A 64 5.22 7.70 2.11
C GLU A 64 5.32 6.23 2.49
N GLY A 65 5.04 5.34 1.53
CA GLY A 65 5.10 3.89 1.70
C GLY A 65 5.89 3.23 0.58
N THR A 66 6.70 2.22 0.92
CA THR A 66 7.41 1.40 -0.07
C THR A 66 7.28 -0.07 0.25
N THR A 67 7.10 -0.89 -0.80
CA THR A 67 7.15 -2.34 -0.70
C THR A 67 7.58 -2.93 -2.04
N THR A 68 8.05 -4.17 -2.04
CA THR A 68 8.40 -4.90 -3.26
C THR A 68 7.50 -6.11 -3.37
N LEU A 69 6.94 -6.33 -4.56
CA LEU A 69 6.18 -7.54 -4.87
C LEU A 69 6.91 -8.35 -5.93
N ARG A 70 6.81 -9.67 -5.81
CA ARG A 70 7.21 -10.58 -6.88
C ARG A 70 6.01 -10.92 -7.75
N LEU A 71 6.08 -10.64 -9.05
CA LEU A 71 4.97 -10.79 -10.00
C LEU A 71 4.47 -12.24 -10.13
N SER A 72 5.38 -13.21 -10.04
CA SER A 72 5.05 -14.64 -10.10
C SER A 72 4.19 -15.10 -8.91
N ASP A 73 4.27 -14.44 -7.75
CA ASP A 73 3.43 -14.73 -6.59
C ASP A 73 1.94 -14.45 -6.83
N TYR A 74 1.63 -13.62 -7.85
CA TYR A 74 0.28 -13.21 -8.26
C TYR A 74 -0.07 -13.74 -9.67
N HIS A 75 0.50 -14.89 -10.03
CA HIS A 75 0.27 -15.59 -11.30
C HIS A 75 0.77 -14.87 -12.56
N MET A 76 1.53 -13.77 -12.45
CA MET A 76 2.07 -13.02 -13.59
C MET A 76 3.44 -13.57 -14.01
N LYS A 77 3.48 -14.86 -14.35
CA LYS A 77 4.71 -15.64 -14.57
C LYS A 77 5.52 -15.20 -15.80
N ASP A 78 4.90 -14.49 -16.74
CA ASP A 78 5.57 -14.03 -17.96
C ASP A 78 6.72 -13.06 -17.67
N ALA A 79 6.71 -12.36 -16.53
CA ALA A 79 7.80 -11.51 -16.09
C ALA A 79 9.14 -12.26 -15.99
N ALA A 80 9.12 -13.52 -15.52
CA ALA A 80 10.32 -14.33 -15.39
C ALA A 80 11.02 -14.62 -16.73
N LYS A 81 10.29 -14.55 -17.86
CA LYS A 81 10.86 -14.73 -19.21
C LYS A 81 11.81 -13.60 -19.60
N LEU A 82 11.71 -12.44 -18.95
CA LEU A 82 12.59 -11.28 -19.14
C LEU A 82 13.79 -11.29 -18.18
N GLY A 83 13.90 -12.33 -17.33
CA GLY A 83 14.98 -12.51 -16.36
C GLY A 83 14.59 -12.14 -14.92
N PRO A 84 15.43 -12.48 -13.92
CA PRO A 84 15.11 -12.31 -12.50
C PRO A 84 14.79 -10.87 -12.09
N ALA A 85 15.46 -9.90 -12.71
CA ALA A 85 15.25 -8.48 -12.42
C ALA A 85 13.84 -7.98 -12.78
N ALA A 86 13.16 -8.65 -13.72
CA ALA A 86 11.81 -8.29 -14.14
C ALA A 86 10.72 -8.87 -13.23
N GLU A 87 11.07 -9.78 -12.31
CA GLU A 87 10.09 -10.38 -11.40
C GLU A 87 9.71 -9.47 -10.24
N GLU A 88 10.58 -8.56 -9.83
CA GLU A 88 10.35 -7.66 -8.70
C GLU A 88 9.85 -6.29 -9.16
N ILE A 89 8.73 -5.86 -8.59
CA ILE A 89 8.22 -4.51 -8.76
C ILE A 89 8.25 -3.77 -7.43
N ARG A 90 8.79 -2.55 -7.45
CA ARG A 90 8.70 -1.63 -6.31
C ARG A 90 7.41 -0.83 -6.42
N ILE A 91 6.60 -0.89 -5.37
CA ILE A 91 5.45 -0.02 -5.19
C ILE A 91 5.90 1.14 -4.31
N TRP A 92 5.66 2.36 -4.79
CA TRP A 92 5.79 3.59 -4.01
C TRP A 92 4.42 4.23 -3.85
N ILE A 93 4.11 4.63 -2.62
CA ILE A 93 2.83 5.21 -2.23
C ILE A 93 3.14 6.58 -1.62
N SER A 94 2.46 7.62 -2.10
CA SER A 94 2.37 8.91 -1.41
C SER A 94 0.91 9.12 -1.04
N LEU A 95 0.64 9.36 0.24
CA LEU A 95 -0.71 9.44 0.79
C LEU A 95 -0.84 10.63 1.72
N GLU A 96 -1.93 11.38 1.57
CA GLU A 96 -2.34 12.42 2.50
C GLU A 96 -3.73 12.10 3.07
N GLY A 97 -3.81 11.98 4.40
CA GLY A 97 -5.06 11.78 5.12
C GLY A 97 -5.62 13.12 5.62
N VAL A 98 -6.92 13.35 5.42
CA VAL A 98 -7.67 14.45 6.03
C VAL A 98 -8.38 13.91 7.26
N LEU A 99 -8.16 14.54 8.42
CA LEU A 99 -8.85 14.20 9.66
C LEU A 99 -10.36 14.33 9.45
N GLN A 100 -11.09 13.23 9.65
CA GLN A 100 -12.54 13.24 9.61
C GLN A 100 -13.07 13.77 10.95
N LYS A 101 -14.06 14.67 10.91
CA LYS A 101 -14.81 15.05 12.11
C LYS A 101 -15.67 13.85 12.53
N SER A 102 -15.64 13.52 13.82
CA SER A 102 -16.52 12.51 14.41
C SER A 102 -17.98 12.93 14.24
N ALA A 103 -18.86 12.00 13.85
CA ALA A 103 -20.32 12.22 13.79
C ALA A 103 -20.98 12.34 15.18
N VAL A 104 -20.19 12.59 16.23
CA VAL A 104 -20.65 12.69 17.64
C VAL A 104 -20.62 14.15 18.11
N ASP A 105 -20.16 15.07 17.27
CA ASP A 105 -19.96 16.48 17.60
C ASP A 105 -20.96 17.44 16.89
N GLU A 106 -22.13 16.94 16.47
CA GLU A 106 -23.30 17.75 16.05
C GLU A 106 -24.52 17.52 16.96
#